data_AF-A0A3B5ZQX7-F1
#
_entry.id   AF-A0A3B5ZQX7-F1
#
_cell.length_a   1.000
_cell.length_b   1.000
_cell.length_c   1.000
_cell.angle_alpha   90.00
_cell.angle_beta   90.00
_cell.angle_gamma   90.00
#
_symmetry.space_group_name_H-M   'P 1'
#
loop_
_entity.id
_entity.type
_entity.pdbx_description
1 polymer ?
#
loop_
_entity_poly.entity_id
_entity_poly.type
_entity_poly.pdbx_seq_one_letter_code
_entity_poly.pdbx_strand_id
1 'polypeptide(L)'
;MSPCEKHGMASERPVAFEGIDTGRMFLACAQPEGSNCGFVKWVDHQWPPTMQTALLKLWAMVEDAKSTRVNDNLESSFTIHHLTEEKNKLEANYDKLVQDSAITYQQEVRKELIDDMKAQMATEMAKKDAETQKLTQKYELLVNLTRAQATVIQNLKLNKMKEKQVLTEARMNLELKNAELTKCQEKLTQEKLELKLQVADLLKGKEKHIKRSGS
;
A
#
# COMPACT_ATOMS: atom_id res chain seq x y z
N MET A 1 -65.83 -69.01 40.24
CA MET A 1 -65.67 -68.19 39.01
C MET A 1 -65.77 -69.14 37.83
N SER A 2 -66.46 -68.77 36.74
CA SER A 2 -66.47 -69.62 35.53
C SER A 2 -65.06 -69.67 34.94
N PRO A 3 -64.49 -70.85 34.62
CA PRO A 3 -63.18 -70.95 33.98
C PRO A 3 -63.25 -70.63 32.47
N CYS A 4 -62.13 -70.21 31.83
CA CYS A 4 -62.08 -70.20 30.35
C CYS A 4 -62.22 -71.63 29.85
N GLU A 5 -63.15 -71.85 28.93
CA GLU A 5 -63.50 -73.17 28.38
C GLU A 5 -62.30 -73.91 27.76
N LYS A 6 -61.36 -73.17 27.16
CA LYS A 6 -60.17 -73.74 26.50
C LYS A 6 -59.04 -74.12 27.46
N HIS A 7 -58.90 -73.40 28.59
CA HIS A 7 -57.72 -73.51 29.45
C HIS A 7 -58.02 -74.04 30.86
N GLY A 8 -59.29 -74.12 31.27
CA GLY A 8 -59.69 -74.59 32.59
C GLY A 8 -59.25 -73.70 33.77
N MET A 9 -58.53 -72.61 33.49
CA MET A 9 -58.05 -71.66 34.50
C MET A 9 -59.15 -70.67 34.90
N ALA A 10 -59.06 -70.13 36.13
CA ALA A 10 -59.96 -69.09 36.61
C ALA A 10 -59.88 -67.86 35.70
N SER A 11 -61.05 -67.36 35.28
CA SER A 11 -61.13 -66.12 34.49
C SER A 11 -60.80 -64.88 35.30
N GLU A 12 -60.14 -63.92 34.65
CA GLU A 12 -59.95 -62.57 35.17
C GLU A 12 -61.27 -61.79 35.15
N ARG A 13 -61.35 -60.72 35.94
CA ARG A 13 -62.52 -59.82 36.03
C ARG A 13 -62.17 -58.38 35.65
N PRO A 14 -61.80 -58.12 34.39
CA PRO A 14 -61.60 -56.76 33.92
C PRO A 14 -62.91 -55.96 33.82
N VAL A 15 -62.73 -54.65 33.69
CA VAL A 15 -63.79 -53.69 33.41
C VAL A 15 -63.53 -53.09 32.02
N ALA A 16 -64.56 -52.99 31.19
CA ALA A 16 -64.43 -52.37 29.88
C ALA A 16 -64.15 -50.87 30.02
N PHE A 17 -63.14 -50.40 29.29
CA PHE A 17 -62.67 -49.03 29.41
C PHE A 17 -63.11 -48.15 28.23
N GLU A 18 -63.69 -48.71 27.17
CA GLU A 18 -64.01 -47.96 25.94
C GLU A 18 -65.41 -48.28 25.41
N GLY A 19 -65.96 -47.35 24.62
CA GLY A 19 -67.25 -47.51 23.94
C GLY A 19 -68.47 -47.53 24.87
N ILE A 20 -69.59 -48.03 24.34
CA ILE A 20 -70.89 -48.05 25.06
C ILE A 20 -70.91 -49.00 26.26
N ASP A 21 -69.89 -49.83 26.42
CA ASP A 21 -69.76 -50.80 27.52
C ASP A 21 -68.85 -50.31 28.64
N THR A 22 -68.33 -49.06 28.54
CA THR A 22 -67.46 -48.46 29.55
C THR A 22 -68.04 -48.64 30.95
N GLY A 23 -67.21 -49.15 31.87
CA GLY A 23 -67.58 -49.40 33.26
C GLY A 23 -68.23 -50.76 33.53
N ARG A 24 -68.56 -51.57 32.50
CA ARG A 24 -69.13 -52.92 32.68
C ARG A 24 -68.03 -53.94 32.97
N MET A 25 -68.28 -54.84 33.91
CA MET A 25 -67.38 -55.95 34.24
C MET A 25 -67.64 -57.16 33.36
N PHE A 26 -66.56 -57.79 32.88
CA PHE A 26 -66.60 -59.04 32.14
C PHE A 26 -65.59 -60.04 32.69
N LEU A 27 -65.81 -61.32 32.41
CA LEU A 27 -64.85 -62.39 32.64
C LEU A 27 -64.00 -62.55 31.38
N ALA A 28 -62.68 -62.51 31.54
CA ALA A 28 -61.72 -62.71 30.46
C ALA A 28 -60.81 -63.91 30.73
N CYS A 29 -60.21 -64.47 29.67
CA CYS A 29 -59.16 -65.45 29.84
C CYS A 29 -57.92 -64.84 30.51
N ALA A 30 -57.42 -65.49 31.56
CA ALA A 30 -56.22 -65.08 32.30
C ALA A 30 -54.88 -65.40 31.61
N GLN A 31 -54.91 -65.96 30.40
CA GLN A 31 -53.69 -66.25 29.65
C GLN A 31 -53.14 -64.97 29.02
N PRO A 32 -51.80 -64.81 28.97
CA PRO A 32 -51.16 -63.63 28.42
C PRO A 32 -51.46 -63.45 26.93
N GLU A 33 -51.22 -62.23 26.46
CA GLU A 33 -51.40 -61.83 25.08
C GLU A 33 -50.62 -62.75 24.13
N GLY A 34 -51.28 -63.24 23.08
CA GLY A 34 -50.76 -64.26 22.15
C GLY A 34 -51.10 -65.72 22.49
N SER A 35 -51.38 -66.05 23.77
CA SER A 35 -51.90 -67.38 24.20
C SER A 35 -53.34 -67.33 24.71
N ASN A 36 -53.95 -66.15 24.71
CA ASN A 36 -55.31 -65.91 25.16
C ASN A 36 -56.34 -66.64 24.27
N CYS A 37 -57.34 -67.29 24.90
CA CYS A 37 -58.41 -68.02 24.18
C CYS A 37 -59.46 -67.09 23.54
N GLY A 38 -59.43 -65.79 23.81
CA GLY A 38 -60.47 -64.83 23.39
C GLY A 38 -61.77 -64.95 24.20
N PHE A 39 -61.79 -65.73 25.28
CA PHE A 39 -62.99 -65.90 26.11
C PHE A 39 -63.39 -64.57 26.75
N VAL A 40 -64.65 -64.18 26.52
CA VAL A 40 -65.29 -63.01 27.11
C VAL A 40 -66.71 -63.38 27.54
N LYS A 41 -67.04 -63.12 28.80
CA LYS A 41 -68.42 -63.26 29.30
C LYS A 41 -68.79 -62.09 30.19
N TRP A 42 -69.80 -61.32 29.79
CA TRP A 42 -70.28 -60.19 30.59
C TRP A 42 -70.88 -60.64 31.93
N VAL A 43 -70.48 -59.95 33.00
CA VAL A 43 -71.04 -60.15 34.34
C VAL A 43 -72.20 -59.18 34.57
N ASP A 44 -71.98 -57.92 34.21
CA ASP A 44 -73.03 -56.90 34.34
C ASP A 44 -73.99 -56.96 33.15
N HIS A 45 -75.26 -56.61 33.42
CA HIS A 45 -76.25 -56.44 32.37
C HIS A 45 -75.82 -55.33 31.40
N GLN A 46 -76.38 -55.36 30.19
CA GLN A 46 -76.20 -54.24 29.27
C GLN A 46 -76.72 -52.96 29.92
N TRP A 47 -75.99 -51.87 29.70
CA TRP A 47 -76.46 -50.57 30.13
C TRP A 47 -77.82 -50.26 29.49
N PRO A 48 -78.76 -49.62 30.21
CA PRO A 48 -79.99 -49.11 29.60
C PRO A 48 -79.67 -48.18 28.40
N PRO A 49 -80.56 -48.06 27.41
CA PRO A 49 -80.31 -47.26 26.20
C PRO A 49 -79.87 -45.81 26.49
N THR A 50 -80.40 -45.20 27.55
CA THR A 50 -80.02 -43.85 28.00
C THR A 50 -78.54 -43.76 28.37
N MET A 51 -78.02 -44.77 29.07
CA MET A 51 -76.63 -44.81 29.50
C MET A 51 -75.69 -45.15 28.33
N GLN A 52 -76.06 -46.08 27.45
CA GLN A 52 -75.31 -46.35 26.22
C GLN A 52 -75.18 -45.09 25.35
N THR A 53 -76.28 -44.32 25.22
CA THR A 53 -76.28 -43.05 24.48
C THR A 53 -75.38 -42.01 25.15
N ALA A 54 -75.39 -41.91 26.47
CA ALA A 54 -74.51 -41.00 27.21
C ALA A 54 -73.04 -41.36 27.01
N LEU A 55 -72.69 -42.65 27.12
CA LEU A 55 -71.33 -43.14 26.89
C LEU A 55 -70.86 -42.90 25.45
N LEU A 56 -71.72 -43.15 24.46
CA LEU A 56 -71.40 -42.87 23.06
C LEU A 56 -71.07 -41.39 22.83
N LYS A 57 -71.88 -40.47 23.40
CA LYS A 57 -71.63 -39.03 23.32
C LYS A 57 -70.33 -38.62 24.02
N LEU A 58 -70.06 -39.19 25.20
CA LEU A 58 -68.82 -38.90 25.93
C LEU A 58 -67.58 -39.36 25.15
N TRP A 59 -67.62 -40.55 24.53
CA TRP A 59 -66.52 -41.04 23.70
C TRP A 59 -66.32 -40.19 22.45
N ALA A 60 -67.39 -39.79 21.77
CA ALA A 60 -67.29 -38.86 20.64
C ALA A 60 -66.61 -37.54 21.06
N MET A 61 -67.01 -36.96 22.20
CA MET A 61 -66.36 -35.75 22.72
C MET A 61 -64.88 -35.97 23.07
N VAL A 62 -64.51 -37.15 23.58
CA VAL A 62 -63.11 -37.49 23.87
C VAL A 62 -62.29 -37.64 22.60
N GLU A 63 -62.83 -38.27 21.56
CA GLU A 63 -62.18 -38.41 20.25
C GLU A 63 -62.01 -37.05 19.57
N ASP A 64 -63.05 -36.21 19.57
CA ASP A 64 -62.99 -34.84 19.06
C ASP A 64 -61.92 -34.04 19.81
N ALA A 65 -61.90 -34.09 21.15
CA ALA A 65 -60.90 -33.39 21.94
C ALA A 65 -59.48 -33.90 21.68
N LYS A 66 -59.28 -35.20 21.49
CA LYS A 66 -57.98 -35.77 21.09
C LYS A 66 -57.56 -35.24 19.72
N SER A 67 -58.49 -35.21 18.76
CA SER A 67 -58.24 -34.74 17.40
C SER A 67 -57.86 -33.25 17.38
N THR A 68 -58.64 -32.38 18.05
CA THR A 68 -58.33 -30.95 18.18
C THR A 68 -56.95 -30.73 18.80
N ARG A 69 -56.62 -31.43 19.89
CA ARG A 69 -55.30 -31.32 20.52
C ARG A 69 -54.15 -31.74 19.60
N VAL A 70 -54.33 -32.79 18.81
CA VAL A 70 -53.31 -33.21 17.83
C VAL A 70 -53.13 -32.14 16.76
N ASN A 71 -54.21 -31.55 16.27
CA ASN A 71 -54.17 -30.47 15.30
C ASN A 71 -53.46 -29.22 15.87
N ASP A 72 -53.82 -28.80 17.08
CA ASP A 72 -53.20 -27.64 17.75
C ASP A 72 -51.70 -27.86 18.00
N ASN A 73 -51.32 -29.08 18.39
CA ASN A 73 -49.91 -29.45 18.58
C ASN A 73 -49.15 -29.41 17.25
N LEU A 74 -49.77 -29.87 16.16
CA LEU A 74 -49.17 -29.85 14.84
C LEU A 74 -48.98 -28.40 14.35
N GLU A 75 -49.99 -27.56 14.51
CA GLU A 75 -49.90 -26.13 14.19
C GLU A 75 -48.80 -25.44 15.01
N SER A 76 -48.78 -25.70 16.32
CA SER A 76 -47.72 -25.20 17.21
C SER A 76 -46.33 -25.65 16.76
N SER A 77 -46.19 -26.92 16.34
CA SER A 77 -44.92 -27.45 15.81
C SER A 77 -44.47 -26.71 14.55
N PHE A 78 -45.39 -26.41 13.62
CA PHE A 78 -45.07 -25.63 12.43
C PHE A 78 -44.64 -24.20 12.78
N THR A 79 -45.33 -23.54 13.71
CA THR A 79 -44.96 -22.21 14.18
C THR A 79 -43.58 -22.20 14.84
N ILE A 80 -43.28 -23.17 15.71
CA ILE A 80 -41.98 -23.27 16.38
C ILE A 80 -40.86 -23.46 15.34
N HIS A 81 -41.07 -24.31 14.34
CA HIS A 81 -40.09 -24.53 13.28
C HIS A 81 -39.82 -23.23 12.52
N HIS A 82 -40.88 -22.54 12.09
CA HIS A 82 -40.76 -21.26 11.38
C HIS A 82 -40.00 -20.21 12.20
N LEU A 83 -40.37 -20.01 13.46
CA LEU A 83 -39.71 -19.05 14.35
C LEU A 83 -38.24 -19.43 14.60
N THR A 84 -37.93 -20.73 14.66
CA THR A 84 -36.55 -21.21 14.79
C THR A 84 -35.72 -20.85 13.55
N GLU A 85 -36.28 -21.03 12.35
CA GLU A 85 -35.60 -20.60 11.12
C GLU A 85 -35.38 -19.09 11.06
N GLU A 86 -36.37 -18.29 11.44
CA GLU A 86 -36.23 -16.83 11.48
C GLU A 86 -35.20 -16.38 12.51
N LYS A 87 -35.17 -17.00 13.69
CA LYS A 87 -34.14 -16.76 14.69
C LYS A 87 -32.75 -17.03 14.12
N ASN A 88 -32.53 -18.18 13.48
CA ASN A 88 -31.24 -18.54 12.91
C ASN A 88 -30.80 -17.55 11.81
N LYS A 89 -31.73 -17.08 10.97
CA LYS A 89 -31.46 -16.05 9.97
C LYS A 89 -31.05 -14.72 10.61
N LEU A 90 -31.74 -14.32 11.68
CA LEU A 90 -31.44 -13.09 12.40
C LEU A 90 -30.08 -13.16 13.09
N GLU A 91 -29.75 -14.30 13.68
CA GLU A 91 -28.46 -14.56 14.33
C GLU A 91 -27.31 -14.46 13.31
N ALA A 92 -27.44 -15.11 12.15
CA ALA A 92 -26.44 -14.99 11.07
C ALA A 92 -26.29 -13.55 10.55
N ASN A 93 -27.40 -12.80 10.44
CA ASN A 93 -27.36 -11.39 10.04
C ASN A 93 -26.67 -10.52 11.11
N TYR A 94 -26.91 -10.79 12.39
CA TYR A 94 -26.27 -10.08 13.49
C TYR A 94 -24.77 -10.33 13.52
N ASP A 95 -24.33 -11.59 13.41
CA ASP A 95 -22.92 -11.96 13.37
C ASP A 95 -22.19 -11.27 12.21
N LYS A 96 -22.82 -11.24 11.03
CA LYS A 96 -22.30 -10.52 9.87
C LYS A 96 -22.18 -9.02 10.14
N LEU A 97 -23.20 -8.40 10.72
CA LEU A 97 -23.18 -6.97 11.03
C LEU A 97 -22.06 -6.61 12.01
N VAL A 98 -21.86 -7.43 13.05
CA VAL A 98 -20.78 -7.27 14.01
C VAL A 98 -19.43 -7.34 13.30
N GLN A 99 -19.23 -8.34 12.43
CA GLN A 99 -18.00 -8.49 11.66
C GLN A 99 -17.75 -7.31 10.72
N ASP A 100 -18.75 -6.89 9.95
CA ASP A 100 -18.67 -5.75 9.03
C ASP A 100 -18.32 -4.46 9.79
N SER A 101 -18.95 -4.23 10.94
CA SER A 101 -18.68 -3.05 11.79
C SER A 101 -17.23 -3.02 12.30
N ALA A 102 -16.68 -4.18 12.69
CA ALA A 102 -15.30 -4.29 13.14
C ALA A 102 -14.31 -4.01 11.99
N ILE A 103 -14.61 -4.51 10.78
CA ILE A 103 -13.80 -4.25 9.58
C ILE A 103 -13.83 -2.77 9.23
N THR A 104 -15.01 -2.13 9.23
CA THR A 104 -15.14 -0.70 8.93
C THR A 104 -14.34 0.16 9.90
N TYR A 105 -14.46 -0.09 11.22
CA TYR A 105 -13.69 0.64 12.22
C TYR A 105 -12.17 0.49 12.01
N GLN A 106 -11.70 -0.73 11.74
CA GLN A 106 -10.27 -0.96 11.44
C GLN A 106 -9.82 -0.25 10.15
N GLN A 107 -10.68 -0.20 9.12
CA GLN A 107 -10.39 0.51 7.88
C GLN A 107 -10.30 2.02 8.08
N GLU A 108 -11.19 2.60 8.89
CA GLU A 108 -11.18 4.03 9.21
C GLU A 108 -9.91 4.44 9.95
N VAL A 109 -9.53 3.70 11.00
CA VAL A 109 -8.28 3.94 11.74
C VAL A 109 -7.06 3.79 10.83
N ARG A 110 -7.05 2.76 9.96
CA ARG A 110 -5.95 2.56 9.00
C ARG A 110 -5.88 3.70 7.98
N LYS A 111 -7.02 4.24 7.53
CA LYS A 111 -7.08 5.32 6.54
C LYS A 111 -6.43 6.59 7.07
N GLU A 112 -6.76 7.01 8.29
CA GLU A 112 -6.15 8.19 8.90
C GLU A 112 -4.62 8.07 9.00
N LEU A 113 -4.11 6.90 9.41
CA LEU A 113 -2.67 6.64 9.47
C LEU A 113 -2.00 6.70 8.08
N ILE A 114 -2.66 6.15 7.06
CA ILE A 114 -2.15 6.20 5.68
C ILE A 114 -2.12 7.64 5.16
N ASP A 115 -3.15 8.42 5.45
CA ASP A 115 -3.25 9.81 4.98
C ASP A 115 -2.20 10.70 5.66
N ASP A 116 -1.94 10.52 6.97
CA ASP A 116 -0.84 11.20 7.66
C ASP A 116 0.52 10.81 7.08
N MET A 117 0.76 9.51 6.87
CA MET A 117 2.02 9.04 6.30
C MET A 117 2.24 9.55 4.86
N LYS A 118 1.18 9.66 4.06
CA LYS A 118 1.25 10.30 2.73
C LYS A 118 1.57 11.79 2.82
N ALA A 119 0.99 12.51 3.78
CA ALA A 119 1.27 13.93 3.98
C ALA A 119 2.74 14.14 4.38
N GLN A 120 3.24 13.34 5.33
CA GLN A 120 4.65 13.35 5.71
C GLN A 120 5.57 13.05 4.50
N MET A 121 5.25 12.02 3.72
CA MET A 121 6.05 11.69 2.53
C MET A 121 6.04 12.83 1.50
N ALA A 122 4.90 13.48 1.26
CA ALA A 122 4.82 14.61 0.35
C ALA A 122 5.66 15.81 0.81
N THR A 123 5.63 16.13 2.12
CA THR A 123 6.45 17.21 2.69
C THR A 123 7.94 16.93 2.60
N GLU A 124 8.35 15.69 2.88
CA GLU A 124 9.75 15.26 2.78
C GLU A 124 10.25 15.26 1.33
N MET A 125 9.41 14.84 0.36
CA MET A 125 9.75 14.92 -1.06
C MET A 125 9.94 16.37 -1.51
N ALA A 126 9.02 17.27 -1.14
CA ALA A 126 9.15 18.69 -1.49
C ALA A 126 10.44 19.31 -0.93
N LYS A 127 10.85 18.92 0.28
CA LYS A 127 12.11 19.35 0.89
C LYS A 127 13.32 18.83 0.10
N LYS A 128 13.34 17.54 -0.26
CA LYS A 128 14.42 16.95 -1.07
C LYS A 128 14.51 17.55 -2.47
N ASP A 129 13.37 17.86 -3.09
CA ASP A 129 13.33 18.53 -4.39
C ASP A 129 13.94 19.94 -4.30
N ALA A 130 13.59 20.70 -3.25
CA ALA A 130 14.16 22.02 -3.01
C ALA A 130 15.67 21.98 -2.73
N GLU A 131 16.16 20.99 -1.97
CA GLU A 131 17.59 20.77 -1.74
C GLU A 131 18.32 20.39 -3.02
N THR A 132 17.73 19.50 -3.83
CA THR A 132 18.26 19.08 -5.13
C THR A 132 18.36 20.28 -6.08
N GLN A 133 17.32 21.12 -6.17
CA GLN A 133 17.34 22.32 -7.01
C GLN A 133 18.44 23.30 -6.59
N LYS A 134 18.62 23.53 -5.27
CA LYS A 134 19.71 24.37 -4.75
C LYS A 134 21.09 23.80 -5.11
N LEU A 135 21.26 22.48 -5.04
CA LEU A 135 22.51 21.83 -5.40
C LEU A 135 22.81 21.99 -6.89
N THR A 136 21.81 21.81 -7.75
CA THR A 136 21.92 22.03 -9.20
C THR A 136 22.34 23.46 -9.53
N GLN A 137 21.72 24.47 -8.91
CA GLN A 137 22.10 25.88 -9.10
C GLN A 137 23.55 26.15 -8.68
N LYS A 138 24.00 25.60 -7.55
CA LYS A 138 25.41 25.72 -7.11
C LYS A 138 26.37 25.07 -8.10
N TYR A 139 26.00 23.91 -8.65
CA TYR A 139 26.80 23.20 -9.63
C TYR A 139 26.93 24.00 -10.94
N GLU A 140 25.84 24.56 -11.45
CA GLU A 140 25.86 25.42 -12.65
C GLU A 140 26.74 26.66 -12.45
N LEU A 141 26.64 27.31 -11.29
CA LEU A 141 27.48 28.45 -10.96
C LEU A 141 28.97 28.08 -10.96
N LEU A 142 29.32 26.93 -10.37
CA LEU A 142 30.70 26.44 -10.34
C LEU A 142 31.24 26.15 -11.74
N VAL A 143 30.43 25.52 -12.61
CA VAL A 143 30.79 25.26 -14.00
C VAL A 143 31.05 26.58 -14.76
N ASN A 144 30.20 27.58 -14.57
CA ASN A 144 30.35 28.89 -15.21
C ASN A 144 31.60 29.63 -14.72
N LEU A 145 31.88 29.61 -13.43
CA LEU A 145 33.10 30.19 -12.85
C LEU A 145 34.35 29.49 -13.39
N THR A 146 34.34 28.16 -13.47
CA THR A 146 35.46 27.38 -14.01
C THR A 146 35.72 27.74 -15.47
N ARG A 147 34.65 27.88 -16.28
CA ARG A 147 34.76 28.33 -17.67
C ARG A 147 35.34 29.73 -17.78
N ALA A 148 34.84 30.67 -16.98
CA ALA A 148 35.35 32.05 -16.96
C ALA A 148 36.82 32.12 -16.54
N GLN A 149 37.23 31.37 -15.52
CA GLN A 149 38.62 31.25 -15.11
C GLN A 149 39.51 30.72 -16.24
N ALA A 150 39.07 29.68 -16.96
CA ALA A 150 39.81 29.15 -18.11
C ALA A 150 40.00 30.20 -19.22
N THR A 151 38.96 30.98 -19.52
CA THR A 151 39.03 32.09 -20.49
C THR A 151 40.03 33.16 -20.05
N VAL A 152 40.00 33.58 -18.78
CA VAL A 152 40.95 34.57 -18.24
C VAL A 152 42.39 34.06 -18.34
N ILE A 153 42.64 32.80 -17.96
CA ILE A 153 43.97 32.18 -18.06
C ILE A 153 44.45 32.16 -19.51
N GLN A 154 43.58 31.82 -20.47
CA GLN A 154 43.92 31.80 -21.89
C GLN A 154 44.26 33.21 -22.40
N ASN A 155 43.48 34.22 -22.04
CA ASN A 155 43.71 35.61 -22.43
C ASN A 155 45.03 36.15 -21.88
N LEU A 156 45.34 35.86 -20.61
CA LEU A 156 46.61 36.25 -19.99
C LEU A 156 47.80 35.59 -20.70
N LYS A 157 47.70 34.29 -21.04
CA LYS A 157 48.73 33.60 -21.82
C LYS A 157 48.93 34.24 -23.20
N LEU A 158 47.84 34.59 -23.89
CA LEU A 158 47.90 35.23 -25.20
C LEU A 158 48.53 36.62 -25.14
N ASN A 159 48.15 37.47 -24.17
CA ASN A 159 48.75 38.79 -23.99
C ASN A 159 50.25 38.69 -23.72
N LYS A 160 50.67 37.79 -22.82
CA LYS A 160 52.09 37.58 -22.54
C LYS A 160 52.88 37.17 -23.78
N MET A 161 52.30 36.36 -24.67
CA MET A 161 52.94 36.01 -25.95
C MET A 161 53.06 37.22 -26.88
N LYS A 162 52.00 38.04 -27.00
CA LYS A 162 52.02 39.26 -27.81
C LYS A 162 53.04 40.28 -27.29
N GLU A 163 53.07 40.53 -25.99
CA GLU A 163 54.07 41.41 -25.36
C GLU A 163 55.49 40.92 -25.61
N LYS A 164 55.73 39.60 -25.46
CA LYS A 164 57.04 39.01 -25.76
C LYS A 164 57.43 39.20 -27.23
N GLN A 165 56.49 39.06 -28.15
CA GLN A 165 56.72 39.30 -29.58
C GLN A 165 57.11 40.76 -29.84
N VAL A 166 56.34 41.73 -29.32
CA VAL A 166 56.63 43.17 -29.45
C VAL A 166 58.00 43.53 -28.89
N LEU A 167 58.36 42.98 -27.72
CA LEU A 167 59.69 43.20 -27.12
C LEU A 167 60.82 42.61 -27.98
N THR A 168 60.59 41.45 -28.60
CA THR A 168 61.57 40.81 -29.49
C THR A 168 61.78 41.65 -30.76
N GLU A 169 60.69 42.15 -31.35
CA GLU A 169 60.74 43.04 -32.52
C GLU A 169 61.45 44.37 -32.18
N ALA A 170 61.13 44.99 -31.05
CA ALA A 170 61.79 46.20 -30.57
C ALA A 170 63.30 46.00 -30.35
N ARG A 171 63.69 44.84 -29.79
CA ARG A 171 65.09 44.46 -29.61
C ARG A 171 65.81 44.33 -30.95
N MET A 172 65.23 43.63 -31.93
CA MET A 172 65.84 43.45 -33.25
C MET A 172 66.03 44.79 -33.97
N ASN A 173 65.06 45.70 -33.86
CA ASN A 173 65.18 47.06 -34.41
C ASN A 173 66.30 47.89 -33.74
N LEU A 174 66.47 47.77 -32.41
CA LEU A 174 67.57 48.42 -31.71
C LEU A 174 68.92 47.84 -32.11
N GLU A 175 69.03 46.51 -32.26
CA GLU A 175 70.25 45.86 -32.75
C GLU A 175 70.62 46.35 -34.17
N LEU A 176 69.63 46.51 -35.05
CA LEU A 176 69.83 47.07 -36.39
C LEU A 176 70.33 48.53 -36.35
N LYS A 177 69.67 49.40 -35.59
CA LYS A 177 70.09 50.80 -35.43
C LYS A 177 71.48 50.92 -34.80
N ASN A 178 71.81 50.05 -33.85
CA ASN A 178 73.14 50.00 -33.26
C ASN A 178 74.20 49.60 -34.29
N ALA A 179 73.91 48.64 -35.16
CA ALA A 179 74.81 48.27 -36.25
C ALA A 179 75.00 49.43 -37.25
N GLU A 180 73.93 50.16 -37.59
CA GLU A 180 74.00 51.36 -38.44
C GLU A 180 74.83 52.48 -37.80
N LEU A 181 74.62 52.76 -36.51
CA LEU A 181 75.41 53.73 -35.75
C LEU A 181 76.88 53.35 -35.68
N THR A 182 77.18 52.07 -35.47
CA THR A 182 78.56 51.55 -35.43
C THR A 182 79.23 51.79 -36.78
N LYS A 183 78.55 51.48 -37.89
CA LYS A 183 79.04 51.73 -39.25
C LYS A 183 79.24 53.22 -39.55
N CYS A 184 78.35 54.09 -39.09
CA CYS A 184 78.52 55.55 -39.20
C CYS A 184 79.72 56.03 -38.38
N GLN A 185 79.91 55.49 -37.18
CA GLN A 185 81.02 55.85 -36.30
C GLN A 185 82.37 55.42 -36.89
N GLU A 186 82.45 54.22 -37.46
CA GLU A 186 83.63 53.75 -38.21
C GLU A 186 83.98 54.70 -39.37
N LYS A 187 82.98 55.10 -40.17
CA LYS A 187 83.18 56.09 -41.24
C LYS A 187 83.70 57.43 -40.72
N LEU A 188 83.09 57.99 -39.68
CA LEU A 188 83.52 59.24 -39.06
C LEU A 188 84.96 59.14 -38.50
N THR A 189 85.33 58.01 -37.92
CA THR A 189 86.72 57.79 -37.47
C THR A 189 87.71 57.72 -38.64
N GLN A 190 87.30 57.11 -39.76
CA GLN A 190 88.10 57.06 -40.98
C GLN A 190 88.28 58.46 -41.58
N GLU A 191 87.20 59.23 -41.76
CA GLU A 191 87.25 60.61 -42.25
C GLU A 191 88.11 61.51 -41.34
N LYS A 192 88.01 61.34 -40.02
CA LYS A 192 88.85 62.06 -39.05
C LYS A 192 90.34 61.73 -39.20
N LEU A 193 90.69 60.48 -39.49
CA LEU A 193 92.07 60.07 -39.76
C LEU A 193 92.59 60.70 -41.05
N GLU A 194 91.78 60.70 -42.12
CA GLU A 194 92.13 61.35 -43.39
C GLU A 194 92.35 62.86 -43.23
N LEU A 195 91.47 63.57 -42.52
CA LEU A 195 91.65 64.99 -42.23
C LEU A 195 92.92 65.25 -41.41
N LYS A 196 93.26 64.40 -40.43
CA LYS A 196 94.53 64.53 -39.70
C LYS A 196 95.75 64.37 -40.61
N LEU A 197 95.71 63.45 -41.57
CA LEU A 197 96.77 63.28 -42.57
C LEU A 197 96.89 64.53 -43.45
N GLN A 198 95.78 65.05 -43.96
CA GLN A 198 95.76 66.29 -44.76
C GLN A 198 96.31 67.49 -43.98
N VAL A 199 95.92 67.65 -42.71
CA VAL A 199 96.45 68.71 -41.84
C VAL A 199 97.96 68.54 -41.61
N ALA A 200 98.44 67.32 -41.39
CA ALA A 200 99.87 67.03 -41.22
C ALA A 200 100.67 67.37 -42.50
N ASP A 201 100.12 67.08 -43.68
CA ASP A 201 100.73 67.43 -44.96
C ASP A 201 100.78 68.96 -45.18
N LEU A 202 99.72 69.68 -44.82
CA LEU A 202 99.69 71.15 -44.84
C LEU A 202 100.71 71.77 -43.86
N LEU A 203 100.88 71.20 -42.66
CA LEU A 203 101.88 71.64 -41.68
C LEU A 203 103.31 71.42 -42.20
N LYS A 204 103.61 70.27 -42.82
CA LYS A 204 104.90 70.03 -43.51
C LYS A 204 105.12 71.00 -44.68
N GLY A 205 104.05 71.32 -45.43
CA GLY A 205 104.09 72.34 -46.49
C GLY A 205 104.43 73.74 -45.94
N LYS A 206 103.84 74.11 -44.81
CA LYS A 206 104.10 75.38 -44.12
C LYS A 206 105.51 75.45 -43.54
N GLU A 207 106.03 74.37 -42.96
CA GLU A 207 107.44 74.30 -42.51
C GLU A 207 108.44 74.46 -43.67
N LYS A 208 108.14 73.88 -44.85
CA LYS A 208 108.94 74.08 -46.07
C LYS A 208 108.84 75.52 -46.59
N HIS A 209 107.70 76.19 -46.40
CA HIS A 209 107.51 77.59 -46.77
C HIS A 209 108.22 78.55 -45.80
N ILE A 210 108.16 78.30 -44.49
CA ILE A 210 108.87 79.08 -43.47
C ILE A 210 110.39 78.95 -43.63
N LYS A 211 110.90 77.77 -44.01
CA LYS A 211 112.32 77.57 -44.39
C LYS A 211 112.73 78.29 -45.69
N ARG A 212 111.78 78.72 -46.53
CA ARG A 212 112.01 79.46 -47.79
C ARG A 212 111.75 80.97 -47.69
N SER A 213 111.05 81.43 -46.66
CA SER A 213 110.75 82.86 -46.42
C SER A 213 111.53 83.46 -45.25
N GLY A 214 112.38 82.67 -44.59
CA GLY A 214 113.21 83.07 -43.44
C GLY A 214 114.71 83.03 -43.71
N SER A 215 115.14 83.07 -44.98
CA SER A 215 116.54 83.21 -45.38
C SER A 215 116.68 84.10 -46.60
#